data_AF-C0JZT1-F1
#
_entry.id   AF-C0JZT1-F1
#
_cell.length_a   1.000
_cell.length_b   1.000
_cell.length_c   1.000
_cell.angle_alpha   90.00
_cell.angle_beta   90.00
_cell.angle_gamma   90.00
#
_symmetry.space_group_name_H-M   'P 1'
#
loop_
_entity.id
_entity.type
_entity.pdbx_description
1 polymer ?
#
loop_
_entity_poly.entity_id
_entity_poly.type
_entity_poly.pdbx_seq_one_letter_code
_entity_poly.pdbx_strand_id
1 'polypeptide(L)'
;VHWNATLIMSMNLPVVSPYISAGLDETYLVAQSVEDNTLEGKSVRTTMPRYAAGLRAKFGLGYISGEAAYTHGEMVIGAGAGVRF
;
A
#
# COMPACT_ATOMS: atom_id res chain seq x y z
N VAL A 1 12.85 -7.06 2.57
CA VAL A 1 12.57 -5.73 3.17
C VAL A 1 11.62 -5.00 2.23
N HIS A 2 10.60 -4.33 2.75
CA HIS A 2 9.62 -3.61 1.95
C HIS A 2 9.53 -2.18 2.47
N TRP A 3 9.55 -1.22 1.55
CA TRP A 3 9.37 0.19 1.87
C TRP A 3 8.40 0.81 0.86
N ASN A 4 7.56 1.70 1.38
CA ASN A 4 6.57 2.41 0.60
C ASN A 4 6.60 3.89 1.00
N ALA A 5 6.61 4.78 -0.01
CA ALA A 5 6.29 6.19 0.19
C ALA A 5 5.18 6.60 -0.73
N THR A 6 4.12 7.13 -0.13
CA THR A 6 2.91 7.51 -0.84
C THR A 6 2.47 8.91 -0.44
N LEU A 7 2.17 9.73 -1.44
CA LEU A 7 1.50 11.02 -1.26
C LEU A 7 -0.01 10.79 -1.35
N ILE A 8 -0.74 11.19 -0.31
CA ILE A 8 -2.20 11.06 -0.24
C ILE A 8 -2.82 12.45 -0.27
N MET A 9 -3.77 12.65 -1.18
CA MET A 9 -4.62 13.84 -1.23
C MET A 9 -6.06 13.43 -0.92
N SER A 10 -6.71 14.14 0.00
CA SER A 10 -8.07 13.78 0.43
C SER A 10 -8.97 15.00 0.51
N MET A 11 -10.26 14.79 0.25
CA MET A 11 -11.29 15.80 0.50
C MET A 11 -11.86 15.60 1.90
N ASN A 12 -11.74 16.62 2.75
CA ASN A 12 -12.15 16.53 4.15
C ASN A 12 -13.66 16.78 4.33
N LEU A 13 -14.49 15.79 3.97
CA LEU A 13 -15.94 15.81 4.23
C LEU A 13 -16.26 15.26 5.64
N PRO A 14 -17.43 15.60 6.24
CA PRO A 14 -17.73 15.30 7.63
C PRO A 14 -17.77 13.80 7.97
N VAL A 15 -18.36 12.97 7.10
CA VAL A 15 -18.54 11.52 7.38
C VAL A 15 -17.61 10.64 6.56
N VAL A 16 -17.46 10.92 5.25
CA VAL A 16 -16.66 10.10 4.35
C VAL A 16 -15.67 10.97 3.58
N SER A 17 -14.37 10.75 3.76
CA SER A 17 -13.32 11.42 3.00
C SER A 17 -12.83 10.55 1.85
N PRO A 18 -13.19 10.87 0.59
CA PRO A 18 -12.52 10.27 -0.56
C PRO A 18 -11.07 10.76 -0.64
N TYR A 19 -10.19 9.87 -1.09
CA TYR A 19 -8.79 10.19 -1.32
C TYR A 19 -8.25 9.48 -2.56
N ILE A 20 -7.23 10.10 -3.14
CA ILE A 20 -6.38 9.50 -4.16
C ILE A 20 -4.94 9.56 -3.67
N SER A 21 -4.12 8.66 -4.19
CA SER A 21 -2.72 8.59 -3.82
C SER A 21 -1.85 8.11 -4.96
N ALA A 22 -0.62 8.58 -4.94
CA ALA A 22 0.45 8.15 -5.83
C ALA A 22 1.73 8.02 -5.01
N GLY A 23 2.49 6.97 -5.28
CA GLY A 23 3.67 6.63 -4.49
C GLY A 23 4.62 5.72 -5.22
N LEU A 24 5.70 5.36 -4.51
CA LEU A 24 6.67 4.36 -4.92
C LEU A 24 6.62 3.21 -3.93
N ASP A 25 6.63 2.01 -4.48
CA ASP A 25 6.68 0.76 -3.73
C ASP A 25 7.99 0.05 -4.06
N GLU A 26 8.80 -0.20 -3.05
CA GLU A 26 10.05 -0.93 -3.19
C GLU A 26 9.97 -2.27 -2.47
N THR A 27 10.18 -3.33 -3.25
CA THR A 27 10.17 -4.69 -2.77
C THR A 27 11.53 -5.34 -3.01
N TYR A 28 12.15 -5.78 -1.91
CA TYR A 28 13.38 -6.56 -1.91
C TYR A 28 13.12 -7.98 -1.40
N LEU A 29 13.31 -8.96 -2.28
CA LEU A 29 13.13 -10.38 -2.04
C LEU A 29 14.49 -11.08 -2.09
N VAL A 30 14.70 -12.00 -1.15
CA VAL A 30 15.85 -12.92 -1.14
C VAL A 30 15.29 -14.32 -1.15
N ALA A 31 15.74 -15.14 -2.10
CA ALA A 31 15.36 -16.54 -2.18
C ALA A 31 15.99 -17.30 -1.00
N GLN A 32 15.14 -17.92 -0.18
CA GLN A 32 15.52 -18.72 0.97
C GLN A 32 14.84 -20.09 0.86
N SER A 33 15.56 -21.17 1.16
CA SER A 33 15.02 -22.54 1.16
C SER A 33 14.29 -22.91 -0.15
N VAL A 34 15.00 -22.78 -1.28
CA VAL A 34 14.51 -23.09 -2.62
C VAL A 34 14.92 -24.51 -3.04
N GLU A 35 14.05 -25.22 -3.77
CA GLU A 35 14.37 -26.57 -4.28
C GLU A 35 15.55 -26.57 -5.26
N ASP A 36 15.72 -25.47 -6.00
CA ASP A 36 16.90 -25.23 -6.84
C ASP A 36 17.97 -24.45 -6.04
N ASN A 37 18.99 -25.18 -5.58
CA ASN A 37 20.12 -24.63 -4.82
C ASN A 37 20.87 -23.50 -5.56
N THR A 38 20.74 -23.36 -6.88
CA THR A 38 21.40 -22.28 -7.63
C THR A 38 20.74 -20.91 -7.45
N LEU A 39 19.53 -20.88 -6.87
CA LEU A 39 18.77 -19.67 -6.58
C LEU A 39 18.93 -19.22 -5.13
N GLU A 40 19.47 -20.06 -4.26
CA GLU A 40 19.62 -19.74 -2.84
C GLU A 40 20.53 -18.52 -2.64
N GLY A 41 20.07 -17.57 -1.84
CA GLY A 41 20.79 -16.31 -1.59
C GLY A 41 20.74 -15.29 -2.72
N LYS A 42 20.12 -15.61 -3.87
CA LYS A 42 19.86 -14.60 -4.91
C LYS A 42 18.82 -13.61 -4.42
N SER A 43 19.00 -12.35 -4.83
CA SER A 43 18.09 -11.28 -4.47
C SER A 43 17.54 -10.55 -5.68
N VAL A 44 16.28 -10.15 -5.59
CA VAL A 44 15.61 -9.30 -6.58
C VAL A 44 15.12 -8.04 -5.87
N ARG A 45 15.40 -6.89 -6.47
CA ARG A 45 14.90 -5.59 -6.05
C ARG A 45 14.09 -4.98 -7.17
N THR A 46 12.89 -4.53 -6.86
CA THR A 46 12.03 -3.82 -7.82
C THR A 46 11.43 -2.60 -7.15
N THR A 47 11.39 -1.51 -7.90
CA THR A 47 10.74 -0.26 -7.50
C THR A 47 9.68 0.05 -8.54
N MET A 48 8.42 0.13 -8.11
CA MET A 48 7.30 0.39 -9.00
C MET A 48 6.46 1.56 -8.51
N PRO A 49 5.83 2.31 -9.42
CA PRO A 49 4.80 3.24 -9.01
C PRO A 49 3.61 2.48 -8.41
N ARG A 50 2.99 3.10 -7.40
CA ARG A 50 1.73 2.66 -6.80
C ARG A 50 0.73 3.80 -6.89
N TYR A 51 -0.44 3.51 -7.45
CA TYR A 51 -1.56 4.44 -7.49
C TYR A 51 -2.72 3.84 -6.73
N ALA A 52 -3.42 4.63 -5.92
CA ALA A 52 -4.60 4.14 -5.23
C ALA A 52 -5.70 5.18 -5.14
N ALA A 53 -6.93 4.70 -5.08
CA ALA A 53 -8.11 5.49 -4.75
C ALA A 53 -8.88 4.79 -3.63
N GLY A 54 -9.40 5.57 -2.69
CA GLY A 54 -10.05 5.02 -1.52
C GLY A 54 -11.02 5.97 -0.85
N LEU A 55 -11.72 5.42 0.14
CA LEU A 55 -12.67 6.11 0.99
C LEU A 55 -12.27 5.91 2.44
N ARG A 56 -12.41 6.97 3.23
CA ARG A 56 -12.24 6.95 4.68
C ARG A 56 -13.54 7.33 5.38
N ALA A 57 -14.17 6.40 6.08
CA ALA A 57 -15.31 6.68 6.94
C ALA A 57 -14.84 7.07 8.34
N LYS A 58 -15.23 8.26 8.79
CA LYS A 58 -14.83 8.85 10.08
C LYS A 58 -15.93 8.64 11.11
N PHE A 59 -15.54 8.39 12.34
CA PHE A 59 -16.44 8.27 13.50
C PHE A 59 -15.71 8.79 14.72
N GLY A 60 -16.33 9.66 15.53
CA GLY A 60 -15.77 10.18 16.78
C GLY A 60 -14.23 10.36 16.77
N LEU A 61 -13.54 9.45 17.47
CA LEU A 61 -12.08 9.45 17.66
C LEU A 61 -11.30 8.58 16.65
N GLY A 62 -11.89 8.16 15.54
CA GLY A 62 -11.23 7.24 14.61
C GLY A 62 -11.81 7.23 13.20
N TYR A 63 -11.29 6.31 12.40
CA TYR A 63 -11.76 6.05 11.06
C TYR A 63 -11.48 4.62 10.62
N ILE A 64 -12.24 4.16 9.64
CA ILE A 64 -11.90 3.01 8.79
C ILE A 64 -11.67 3.51 7.37
N SER A 65 -10.83 2.81 6.62
CA SER A 65 -10.56 3.11 5.22
C SER A 65 -10.56 1.85 4.38
N GLY A 66 -11.00 1.99 3.14
CA GLY A 66 -10.83 0.98 2.09
C GLY A 66 -10.26 1.65 0.85
N GLU A 67 -9.34 0.96 0.17
CA GLU A 67 -8.73 1.41 -1.08
C GLU A 67 -8.54 0.29 -2.08
N ALA A 68 -8.52 0.67 -3.34
CA ALA A 68 -8.01 -0.14 -4.43
C ALA A 68 -6.71 0.51 -4.91
N ALA A 69 -5.62 -0.25 -4.89
CA ALA A 69 -4.30 0.15 -5.34
C ALA A 69 -3.88 -0.66 -6.57
N TYR A 70 -3.14 -0.04 -7.48
CA TYR A 70 -2.50 -0.69 -8.61
C TYR A 70 -0.99 -0.56 -8.47
N THR A 71 -0.28 -1.68 -8.42
CA THR A 71 1.19 -1.74 -8.38
C THR A 71 1.69 -3.08 -8.90
N HIS A 72 2.93 -3.15 -9.40
CA HIS A 72 3.52 -4.37 -9.96
C HIS A 72 2.69 -5.06 -11.07
N GLY A 73 1.82 -4.31 -11.76
CA GLY A 73 0.91 -4.87 -12.78
C GLY A 73 -0.39 -5.44 -12.20
N GLU A 74 -0.56 -5.40 -10.88
CA GLU A 74 -1.62 -6.07 -10.14
C GLU A 74 -2.53 -5.08 -9.39
N MET A 75 -3.78 -5.47 -9.21
CA MET A 75 -4.75 -4.77 -8.36
C MET A 75 -4.73 -5.35 -6.95
N VAL A 76 -4.62 -4.47 -5.95
CA VAL A 76 -4.58 -4.82 -4.53
C VAL A 76 -5.70 -4.09 -3.81
N ILE A 77 -6.48 -4.82 -3.01
CA ILE A 77 -7.51 -4.23 -2.14
C ILE A 77 -6.94 -4.08 -0.74
N GLY A 78 -6.95 -2.85 -0.23
CA GLY A 78 -6.50 -2.51 1.11
C GLY A 78 -7.67 -2.12 2.01
N ALA A 79 -7.59 -2.50 3.28
CA ALA A 79 -8.45 -1.99 4.33
C ALA A 79 -7.59 -1.56 5.52
N GLY A 80 -8.02 -0.53 6.25
CA GLY A 80 -7.29 0.01 7.38
C GLY A 80 -8.20 0.69 8.39
N ALA A 81 -7.67 0.93 9.57
CA ALA A 81 -8.31 1.71 10.62
C ALA A 81 -7.28 2.62 11.29
N GLY A 82 -7.73 3.74 11.85
CA GLY A 82 -6.86 4.67 12.54
C GLY A 82 -7.60 5.44 13.62
N VAL A 83 -6.83 6.01 14.55
CA VAL A 83 -7.32 6.85 15.64
C VAL A 83 -6.96 8.29 15.33
N ARG A 84 -7.87 9.22 15.58
CA ARG A 84 -7.67 10.67 15.44
C ARG A 84 -7.85 11.30 16.82
N PHE A 85 -6.75 11.78 17.39
CA PHE A 85 -6.70 12.54 18.64
C PHE A 85 -6.31 13.99 18.34
#